data_AF-Q0N4E7-F1
#
_entry.id   AF-Q0N4E7-F1
#
_cell.length_a   1.000
_cell.length_b   1.000
_cell.length_c   1.000
_cell.angle_alpha   90.00
_cell.angle_beta   90.00
_cell.angle_gamma   90.00
#
_symmetry.space_group_name_H-M   'P 1'
#
loop_
_entity.id
_entity.type
_entity.pdbx_description
1 polymer ?
#
loop_
_entity_poly.entity_id
_entity_poly.type
_entity_poly.pdbx_seq_one_letter_code
_entity_poly.pdbx_strand_id
1 'polypeptide(L)' 'RRGKLPESARTRLMTWLFAHSNRPYPTEEEKSNLATITGLTPIQINNWFSNARRRILKKA' A
#
# COMPACT_ATOMS: atom_id res chain seq x y z
N ARG A 1 10.44 13.23 10.38
CA ARG A 1 9.06 13.75 10.21
C ARG A 1 8.16 12.61 9.76
N ARG A 2 7.22 12.12 10.61
CA ARG A 2 6.19 11.16 10.21
C ARG A 2 4.94 11.93 9.78
N GLY A 3 4.89 12.31 8.50
CA GLY A 3 3.68 12.88 7.88
C GLY A 3 2.75 11.77 7.42
N LYS A 4 1.45 12.05 7.33
CA LYS A 4 0.51 11.19 6.60
C LYS A 4 0.97 11.09 5.15
N LEU A 5 0.76 9.94 4.52
CA LEU A 5 1.01 9.79 3.08
C LEU A 5 0.13 10.79 2.32
N PRO A 6 0.60 11.30 1.15
CA PRO A 6 -0.26 12.07 0.25
C PRO A 6 -1.55 11.32 -0.05
N GLU A 7 -2.68 12.02 -0.15
CA GLU A 7 -3.97 11.37 -0.39
C GLU A 7 -3.97 10.61 -1.72
N SER A 8 -3.33 11.16 -2.76
CA SER A 8 -3.14 10.50 -4.04
C SER A 8 -2.39 9.17 -3.92
N ALA A 9 -1.33 9.11 -3.12
CA ALA A 9 -0.58 7.89 -2.86
C ALA A 9 -1.46 6.87 -2.09
N ARG A 10 -2.18 7.34 -1.08
CA ARG A 10 -3.09 6.50 -0.29
C ARG A 10 -4.20 5.88 -1.15
N THR A 11 -4.82 6.66 -2.04
CA THR A 11 -5.85 6.16 -2.95
C THR A 11 -5.33 5.03 -3.83
N ARG A 12 -4.16 5.20 -4.46
CA ARG A 12 -3.56 4.16 -5.30
C ARG A 12 -3.26 2.87 -4.52
N LEU A 13 -2.73 2.99 -3.30
CA LEU A 13 -2.46 1.84 -2.45
C LEU A 13 -3.73 1.13 -1.98
N MET A 14 -4.80 1.89 -1.69
CA MET A 14 -6.11 1.33 -1.35
C MET A 14 -6.73 0.60 -2.53
N THR A 15 -6.70 1.19 -3.73
CA THR A 15 -7.19 0.54 -4.95
C THR A 15 -6.52 -0.81 -5.17
N TRP A 16 -5.18 -0.87 -5.06
CA TRP A 16 -4.46 -2.14 -5.18
C TRP A 16 -4.86 -3.12 -4.07
N LEU A 17 -4.96 -2.66 -2.81
CA LEU A 17 -5.31 -3.51 -1.67
C LEU A 17 -6.70 -4.17 -1.82
N PHE A 18 -7.70 -3.41 -2.25
CA PHE A 18 -9.05 -3.93 -2.44
C PHE A 18 -9.15 -4.85 -3.66
N ALA A 19 -8.44 -4.55 -4.74
CA ALA A 19 -8.35 -5.45 -5.90
C ALA A 19 -7.69 -6.80 -5.55
N HIS A 20 -6.80 -6.82 -4.54
CA HIS A 20 -6.08 -8.01 -4.09
C HIS A 20 -6.50 -8.46 -2.69
N SER A 21 -7.76 -8.24 -2.29
CA SER A 21 -8.25 -8.54 -0.94
C SER A 21 -8.06 -10.01 -0.53
N ASN A 22 -8.14 -10.94 -1.49
CA ASN A 22 -7.91 -12.37 -1.27
C ASN A 22 -6.44 -12.72 -1.00
N ARG A 23 -5.50 -12.00 -1.62
CA ARG A 23 -4.05 -12.19 -1.47
C ARG A 23 -3.33 -10.83 -1.42
N PRO A 24 -3.42 -10.10 -0.30
CA PRO A 24 -2.98 -8.70 -0.20
C PRO A 24 -1.46 -8.56 0.01
N TYR A 25 -0.66 -9.33 -0.73
CA TYR A 25 0.80 -9.36 -0.64
C TYR A 25 1.37 -8.99 -2.00
N PRO A 26 1.75 -7.71 -2.21
CA PRO A 26 2.32 -7.31 -3.48
C PRO A 26 3.66 -8.02 -3.68
N THR A 27 3.90 -8.45 -4.91
CA THR A 27 5.20 -8.94 -5.39
C THR A 27 6.23 -7.82 -5.44
N GLU A 28 7.51 -8.13 -5.62
CA GLU A 28 8.56 -7.09 -5.72
C GLU A 28 8.37 -6.17 -6.93
N GLU A 29 7.85 -6.72 -8.05
CA GLU A 29 7.50 -5.94 -9.23
C GLU A 29 6.34 -4.98 -8.93
N GLU A 30 5.26 -5.47 -8.30
CA GLU A 30 4.13 -4.62 -7.93
C GLU A 30 4.51 -3.55 -6.91
N LYS A 31 5.38 -3.88 -5.94
CA LYS A 31 5.92 -2.89 -5.01
C LYS A 31 6.72 -1.81 -5.74
N SER A 32 7.54 -2.20 -6.70
CA SER A 32 8.34 -1.27 -7.51
C SER A 32 7.45 -0.37 -8.35
N ASN A 33 6.42 -0.93 -8.98
CA ASN A 33 5.41 -0.16 -9.73
C ASN A 33 4.66 0.82 -8.80
N LEU A 34 4.21 0.37 -7.64
CA LEU A 34 3.53 1.22 -6.67
C LEU A 34 4.45 2.33 -6.14
N ALA A 35 5.72 2.02 -5.87
CA ALA A 35 6.73 3.01 -5.46
C ALA A 35 6.89 4.10 -6.52
N THR A 36 7.09 3.71 -7.79
CA THR A 36 7.21 4.64 -8.93
C THR A 36 5.97 5.53 -9.07
N ILE A 37 4.78 4.95 -9.03
CA ILE A 37 3.53 5.68 -9.28
C ILE A 37 3.15 6.60 -8.09
N THR A 38 3.49 6.20 -6.86
CA THR A 38 3.15 6.97 -5.64
C THR A 38 4.25 7.93 -5.19
N GLY A 39 5.45 7.81 -5.75
CA GLY A 39 6.65 8.53 -5.31
C GLY A 39 7.13 8.12 -3.90
N LEU A 40 6.69 6.96 -3.42
CA LEU A 40 7.06 6.43 -2.11
C LEU A 40 8.22 5.47 -2.21
N THR A 41 9.00 5.34 -1.14
CA THR A 41 10.05 4.34 -1.08
C THR A 41 9.46 2.94 -0.88
N PRO A 42 10.14 1.87 -1.35
CA PRO A 42 9.70 0.50 -1.11
C PRO A 42 9.47 0.17 0.37
N ILE A 43 10.23 0.80 1.27
CA ILE A 43 10.05 0.68 2.72
C ILE A 43 8.71 1.28 3.17
N GLN A 44 8.33 2.45 2.66
CA GLN A 44 7.03 3.07 2.95
C GLN A 44 5.88 2.21 2.43
N ILE A 45 6.02 1.64 1.22
CA ILE A 45 5.05 0.70 0.63
C ILE A 45 4.87 -0.52 1.54
N ASN A 46 5.96 -1.19 1.93
CA ASN A 46 5.93 -2.36 2.80
C ASN A 46 5.27 -2.07 4.16
N ASN A 47 5.63 -0.93 4.77
CA ASN A 47 5.07 -0.50 6.05
C ASN A 47 3.57 -0.21 5.93
N TRP A 48 3.17 0.45 4.83
CA TRP A 48 1.77 0.74 4.58
C TRP A 48 0.96 -0.54 4.41
N PHE A 49 1.37 -1.47 3.55
CA PHE A 49 0.65 -2.73 3.32
C PHE A 49 0.56 -3.60 4.57
N SER A 50 1.65 -3.69 5.34
CA SER A 50 1.67 -4.43 6.60
C SER A 50 0.63 -3.89 7.59
N ASN A 51 0.50 -2.56 7.67
CA ASN A 51 -0.46 -1.93 8.57
C ASN A 51 -1.89 -1.94 8.00
N ALA A 52 -2.05 -1.70 6.70
CA ALA A 52 -3.33 -1.62 6.01
C ALA A 52 -4.06 -2.97 6.04
N ARG A 53 -3.37 -4.09 5.76
CA ARG A 53 -3.94 -5.44 5.92
C ARG A 53 -4.53 -5.67 7.31
N ARG A 54 -3.77 -5.34 8.35
CA ARG A 54 -4.20 -5.52 9.75
C ARG A 54 -5.37 -4.63 10.15
N ARG A 55 -5.47 -3.41 9.60
CA ARG A 55 -6.47 -2.42 10.02
C ARG A 55 -7.73 -2.41 9.19
N ILE A 56 -7.62 -2.77 7.91
CA ILE A 56 -8.71 -2.67 6.93
C ILE A 56 -9.30 -4.04 6.69
N LEU A 57 -8.48 -5.01 6.27
CA LEU A 57 -8.98 -6.34 5.91
C LEU A 57 -9.32 -7.20 7.13
N LYS A 58 -8.63 -7.03 8.27
CA LYS A 58 -8.99 -7.74 9.52
C LYS A 58 -10.21 -7.13 10.24
N LYS A 59 -10.67 -5.95 9.79
CA LYS A 59 -11.88 -5.30 10.30
C LYS A 59 -13.06 -5.40 9.32
N ALA A 60 -12.82 -5.96 8.13
CA ALA A 60 -13.83 -6.21 7.12
C ALA A 60 -14.44 -7.60 7.31
#